data_AF-A0A922SDW1-F1
#
_entry.id   AF-A0A922SDW1-F1
#
_cell.length_a   1.000
_cell.length_b   1.000
_cell.length_c   1.000
_cell.angle_alpha   90.00
_cell.angle_beta   90.00
_cell.angle_gamma   90.00
#
_symmetry.space_group_name_H-M   'P 1'
#
loop_
_entity.id
_entity.type
_entity.pdbx_description
1 polymer ?
#
loop_
_entity_poly.entity_id
_entity_poly.type
_entity_poly.pdbx_seq_one_letter_code
_entity_poly.pdbx_strand_id
1 'polypeptide(L)'
;MKYLILVTLIALIHLTYCAENDYGDDGDLFGYDPIEDRIDDTPKPIYKLSDAPKLFKKFIKDFNKKYKDDKDYQKHYNNFVENLKEINRINSDKEYSSTSDINIFTDFSLEERQSLLGVAF
;
A
#
# COMPACT_ATOMS: atom_id res chain seq x y z
N MET A 1 44.94 41.34 24.41
CA MET A 1 45.58 40.21 23.69
C MET A 1 45.29 38.83 24.29
N LYS A 2 44.52 38.69 25.40
CA LYS A 2 44.12 37.36 25.94
C LYS A 2 42.86 36.79 25.28
N TYR A 3 41.93 37.63 24.83
CA TYR A 3 40.68 37.19 24.21
C TYR A 3 40.82 36.70 22.76
N LEU A 4 41.88 37.10 22.04
CA LEU A 4 42.13 36.63 20.66
C LEU A 4 42.54 35.15 20.61
N ILE A 5 43.27 34.67 21.62
CA ILE A 5 43.64 33.24 21.75
C ILE A 5 42.40 32.38 22.07
N LEU A 6 41.44 32.94 22.81
CA LEU A 6 40.22 32.22 23.21
C LEU A 6 39.26 32.01 22.03
N VAL A 7 39.14 33.00 21.13
CA VAL A 7 38.22 32.92 19.98
C VAL A 7 38.75 31.96 18.90
N THR A 8 40.08 31.88 18.71
CA THR A 8 40.67 30.89 17.77
C THR A 8 40.55 29.45 18.28
N LEU A 9 40.62 29.23 19.59
CA LEU A 9 40.38 27.91 20.21
C LEU A 9 38.94 27.44 20.00
N ILE A 10 37.94 28.33 20.09
CA ILE A 10 36.52 27.97 19.87
C ILE A 10 36.24 27.66 18.38
N ALA A 11 36.90 28.36 17.45
CA ALA A 11 36.78 28.06 16.02
C ALA A 11 37.43 26.72 15.63
N LEU A 12 38.55 26.36 16.28
CA LEU A 12 39.19 25.04 16.12
C LEU A 12 38.31 23.89 16.66
N ILE A 13 37.55 24.14 17.73
CA ILE A 13 36.59 23.16 18.27
C ILE A 13 35.41 22.94 17.32
N HIS A 14 34.93 23.96 16.59
CA HIS A 14 33.84 23.77 15.62
C HIS A 14 34.30 23.10 14.32
N LEU A 15 35.58 23.19 13.94
CA LEU A 15 36.09 22.51 12.74
C LEU A 15 36.26 21.00 12.93
N THR A 16 36.49 20.54 14.16
CA THR A 16 36.64 19.10 14.48
C THR A 16 35.32 18.42 14.83
N TYR A 17 34.23 19.18 15.09
CA TYR A 17 32.89 18.64 15.31
C TYR A 17 32.02 18.53 14.06
N CYS A 18 32.55 18.89 12.88
CA CYS A 18 32.01 18.41 11.60
C CYS A 18 32.75 17.13 11.18
N ALA A 19 32.99 16.23 12.14
CA ALA A 19 33.39 14.87 11.84
C ALA A 19 32.13 14.13 11.38
N GLU A 20 32.01 14.00 10.07
CA GLU A 20 31.50 12.82 9.40
C GLU A 20 30.25 12.21 10.06
N ASN A 21 29.08 12.65 9.64
CA ASN A 21 28.01 11.68 9.42
C ASN A 21 28.46 10.81 8.24
N ASP A 22 29.44 9.96 8.51
CA ASP A 22 29.66 8.74 7.75
C ASP A 22 28.30 8.05 7.79
N TYR A 23 27.65 7.94 6.64
CA TYR A 23 26.52 7.02 6.46
C TYR A 23 27.14 5.64 6.62
N GLY A 24 27.42 5.28 7.88
CA GLY A 24 27.91 4.00 8.28
C GLY A 24 26.93 3.02 7.69
N ASP A 25 27.48 2.19 6.82
CA ASP A 25 26.94 0.97 6.29
C ASP A 25 26.27 0.17 7.42
N ASP A 26 25.02 0.50 7.71
CA ASP A 26 24.10 -0.22 8.59
C ASP A 26 23.41 -1.36 7.81
N GLY A 27 24.08 -1.83 6.74
CA GLY A 27 23.68 -2.96 5.90
C GLY A 27 23.49 -4.28 6.66
N ASP A 28 23.97 -4.37 7.90
CA ASP A 28 23.81 -5.53 8.78
C ASP A 28 22.67 -5.42 9.81
N LEU A 29 21.96 -4.27 9.93
CA LEU A 29 20.84 -4.16 10.88
C LEU A 29 19.49 -4.62 10.30
N PHE A 30 19.41 -4.80 8.98
CA PHE A 30 18.32 -5.51 8.32
C PHE A 30 18.86 -6.86 7.87
N GLY A 31 18.89 -7.85 8.77
CA GLY A 31 19.15 -9.23 8.40
C GLY A 31 18.27 -9.59 7.20
N TYR A 32 18.90 -9.78 6.04
CA TYR A 32 18.21 -10.31 4.87
C TYR A 32 17.82 -11.74 5.23
N ASP A 33 16.59 -11.87 5.73
CA ASP A 33 15.92 -13.16 5.82
C ASP A 33 15.89 -13.70 4.37
N PRO A 34 16.50 -14.87 4.11
CA PRO A 34 16.57 -15.42 2.77
C PRO A 34 15.18 -15.40 2.12
N ILE A 35 15.11 -15.01 0.85
CA ILE A 35 13.86 -14.90 0.08
C ILE A 35 13.09 -16.25 0.00
N GLU A 36 13.64 -17.33 0.56
CA GLU A 36 13.07 -18.68 0.56
C GLU A 36 11.68 -18.76 1.21
N ASP A 37 11.38 -17.95 2.23
CA ASP A 37 10.08 -17.98 2.93
C ASP A 37 9.00 -17.07 2.31
N ARG A 38 9.27 -16.40 1.18
CA ARG A 38 8.29 -15.47 0.54
C ARG A 38 7.54 -16.06 -0.64
N ILE A 39 7.62 -17.36 -0.88
CA ILE A 39 6.69 -18.00 -1.81
C ILE A 39 5.36 -18.17 -1.08
N ASP A 40 4.47 -17.20 -1.31
CA ASP A 40 3.08 -17.28 -0.87
C ASP A 40 2.36 -18.38 -1.67
N ASP A 41 2.43 -19.61 -1.17
CA ASP A 41 1.73 -20.78 -1.71
C ASP A 41 0.21 -20.73 -1.45
N THR A 42 -0.34 -19.65 -0.88
CA THR A 42 -1.78 -19.57 -0.66
C THR A 42 -2.53 -19.54 -1.99
N PRO A 43 -3.54 -20.42 -2.17
CA PRO A 43 -4.32 -20.42 -3.39
C PRO A 43 -5.01 -19.07 -3.60
N LYS A 44 -4.83 -18.48 -4.78
CA LYS A 44 -5.46 -17.20 -5.13
C LYS A 44 -6.99 -17.34 -5.03
N PRO A 45 -7.70 -16.40 -4.37
CA PRO A 45 -9.13 -16.51 -4.18
C PRO A 45 -9.89 -16.36 -5.51
N ILE A 46 -10.91 -17.20 -5.72
CA ILE A 46 -11.85 -17.11 -6.84
C ILE A 46 -13.27 -17.05 -6.28
N TYR A 47 -13.98 -15.97 -6.57
CA TYR A 47 -15.33 -15.73 -6.07
C TYR A 47 -16.38 -16.21 -7.07
N LYS A 48 -17.42 -16.87 -6.57
CA LYS A 48 -18.61 -17.14 -7.37
C LYS A 48 -19.43 -15.87 -7.51
N LEU A 49 -19.73 -15.46 -8.74
CA LEU A 49 -20.53 -14.26 -8.99
C LEU A 49 -21.97 -14.40 -8.43
N SER A 50 -22.48 -15.63 -8.30
CA SER A 50 -23.76 -15.90 -7.61
C SER A 50 -23.76 -15.47 -6.14
N ASP A 51 -22.58 -15.41 -5.51
CA ASP A 51 -22.43 -15.07 -4.11
C ASP A 51 -22.23 -13.55 -3.92
N ALA A 52 -22.17 -12.76 -5.01
CA ALA A 52 -21.92 -11.32 -4.96
C ALA A 52 -22.85 -10.55 -4.00
N PRO A 53 -24.17 -10.81 -3.91
CA PRO A 53 -25.02 -10.14 -2.92
C PRO A 53 -24.56 -10.38 -1.47
N LYS A 54 -24.15 -11.61 -1.15
CA LYS A 54 -23.67 -11.99 0.18
C LYS A 54 -22.30 -11.38 0.45
N LEU A 55 -21.40 -11.43 -0.53
CA LEU A 55 -20.05 -10.84 -0.45
C LEU A 55 -20.13 -9.32 -0.27
N PHE A 56 -20.98 -8.63 -1.02
CA PHE A 56 -21.17 -7.19 -0.89
C PHE A 56 -21.72 -6.81 0.49
N LYS A 57 -22.68 -7.57 1.01
CA LYS A 57 -23.19 -7.36 2.37
C LYS A 57 -22.10 -7.54 3.44
N LYS A 58 -21.16 -8.48 3.24
CA LYS A 58 -20.00 -8.66 4.12
C LYS A 58 -19.03 -7.49 3.99
N PHE A 59 -18.67 -7.13 2.76
CA PHE A 59 -17.81 -6.01 2.41
C PHE A 59 -18.26 -4.68 3.05
N ILE A 60 -19.56 -4.37 2.98
CA ILE A 60 -20.13 -3.17 3.61
C ILE A 60 -19.85 -3.15 5.12
N LYS A 61 -19.95 -4.29 5.78
CA LYS A 61 -19.71 -4.40 7.23
C LYS A 61 -18.23 -4.31 7.55
N ASP A 62 -17.40 -5.09 6.84
CA ASP A 62 -15.96 -5.17 7.08
C ASP A 62 -15.27 -3.82 6.91
N PHE A 63 -15.69 -3.05 5.90
CA PHE A 63 -15.11 -1.74 5.58
C PHE A 63 -15.98 -0.56 6.04
N ASN A 64 -17.02 -0.83 6.86
CA ASN A 64 -17.94 0.17 7.40
C ASN A 64 -18.46 1.17 6.34
N LYS A 65 -18.83 0.66 5.16
CA LYS A 65 -19.28 1.46 4.03
C LYS A 65 -20.64 2.07 4.33
N LYS A 66 -20.82 3.32 3.89
CA LYS A 66 -22.07 4.06 4.00
C LYS A 66 -22.35 4.70 2.66
N TYR A 67 -23.54 4.44 2.13
CA TYR A 67 -24.01 4.98 0.87
C TYR A 67 -25.10 6.02 1.14
N LYS A 68 -25.12 7.06 0.31
CA LYS A 68 -26.02 8.20 0.50
C LYS A 68 -27.49 7.84 0.35
N ASP A 69 -27.78 7.03 -0.66
CA ASP A 69 -29.12 6.64 -1.07
C ASP A 69 -29.09 5.32 -1.85
N ASP A 70 -30.26 4.82 -2.25
CA ASP A 70 -30.36 3.55 -2.98
C ASP A 70 -29.66 3.59 -4.33
N LYS A 71 -29.63 4.75 -5.00
CA LYS A 71 -28.94 4.88 -6.30
C LYS A 71 -27.44 4.72 -6.13
N ASP A 72 -26.88 5.33 -5.08
CA ASP A 72 -25.48 5.21 -4.69
C ASP A 72 -25.13 3.77 -4.29
N TYR A 73 -25.99 3.12 -3.50
CA TYR A 73 -25.86 1.69 -3.17
C TYR A 73 -25.80 0.82 -4.42
N GLN A 74 -26.71 1.00 -5.37
CA GLN A 74 -26.76 0.20 -6.59
C GLN A 74 -25.54 0.45 -7.49
N LYS A 75 -25.08 1.71 -7.58
CA LYS A 75 -23.84 2.05 -8.30
C LYS A 75 -22.65 1.29 -7.73
N HIS A 76 -22.45 1.35 -6.41
CA HIS A 76 -21.35 0.66 -5.74
C HIS A 76 -21.47 -0.87 -5.80
N TYR A 77 -22.69 -1.41 -5.73
CA TYR A 77 -22.92 -2.85 -5.92
C TYR A 77 -22.51 -3.30 -7.33
N ASN A 78 -22.89 -2.55 -8.37
CA ASN A 78 -22.52 -2.88 -9.75
C ASN A 78 -20.99 -2.82 -9.94
N ASN A 79 -20.34 -1.77 -9.43
CA ASN A 79 -18.87 -1.66 -9.45
C ASN A 79 -18.21 -2.84 -8.72
N PHE A 80 -18.74 -3.23 -7.57
CA PHE A 80 -18.24 -4.37 -6.81
C PHE A 80 -18.32 -5.67 -7.61
N VAL A 81 -19.43 -5.94 -8.31
CA VAL A 81 -19.60 -7.12 -9.17
C VAL A 81 -18.60 -7.11 -10.33
N GLU A 82 -18.39 -5.96 -10.99
CA GLU A 82 -17.40 -5.87 -12.07
C GLU A 82 -15.97 -6.07 -11.57
N ASN A 83 -15.62 -5.50 -10.41
CA ASN A 83 -14.31 -5.71 -9.81
C ASN A 83 -14.10 -7.16 -9.31
N LEU A 84 -15.16 -7.88 -8.88
CA LEU A 84 -15.05 -9.32 -8.60
C LEU A 84 -14.68 -10.13 -9.85
N LYS A 85 -15.24 -9.79 -11.03
CA LYS A 85 -14.86 -10.44 -12.29
C LYS A 85 -13.40 -10.21 -12.60
N GLU A 86 -12.91 -8.99 -12.39
CA GLU A 86 -11.52 -8.64 -12.63
C GLU A 86 -10.56 -9.35 -11.66
N ILE A 87 -10.91 -9.41 -10.37
CA ILE A 87 -10.14 -10.18 -9.39
C ILE A 87 -10.05 -11.65 -9.82
N ASN A 88 -11.18 -12.26 -10.21
CA ASN A 88 -11.19 -13.64 -10.70
C ASN A 88 -10.33 -13.81 -11.96
N ARG A 89 -10.38 -12.85 -12.90
CA ARG A 89 -9.57 -12.88 -14.11
C ARG A 89 -8.08 -12.89 -13.78
N ILE A 90 -7.62 -11.93 -12.96
CA ILE A 90 -6.22 -11.81 -12.53
C ILE A 90 -5.77 -13.07 -11.78
N ASN A 91 -6.59 -13.57 -10.85
CA ASN A 91 -6.23 -14.72 -10.04
C ASN A 91 -6.29 -16.05 -10.78
N SER A 92 -7.08 -16.14 -11.87
CA SER A 92 -7.11 -17.33 -12.74
C SER A 92 -5.92 -17.40 -13.70
N ASP A 93 -5.24 -16.28 -13.92
CA ASP A 93 -4.12 -16.18 -14.83
C ASP A 93 -2.81 -16.56 -14.10
N LYS A 94 -2.15 -17.60 -14.62
CA LYS A 94 -0.92 -18.17 -14.06
C LYS A 94 0.30 -17.27 -14.29
N GLU A 95 0.23 -16.37 -15.27
CA GLU A 95 1.33 -15.46 -15.60
C GLU A 95 1.44 -14.29 -14.61
N TYR A 96 0.36 -13.97 -13.88
CA TYR A 96 0.41 -12.96 -12.84
C TYR A 96 1.07 -13.55 -11.59
N SER A 97 2.15 -12.94 -11.10
CA SER A 97 2.78 -13.31 -9.83
C SER A 97 2.06 -12.74 -8.61
N SER A 98 1.18 -11.75 -8.80
CA SER A 98 0.39 -11.14 -7.73
C SER A 98 -0.97 -11.81 -7.55
N THR A 99 -1.51 -11.66 -6.34
CA THR A 99 -2.85 -12.06 -5.95
C THR A 99 -3.70 -10.82 -5.68
N SER A 100 -4.92 -10.79 -6.22
CA SER A 100 -5.92 -9.76 -5.94
C SER A 100 -6.99 -10.29 -4.98
N ASP A 101 -7.49 -9.46 -4.07
CA ASP A 101 -8.56 -9.81 -3.12
C ASP A 101 -9.53 -8.63 -2.97
N ILE A 102 -10.71 -8.89 -2.39
CA ILE A 102 -11.65 -7.88 -1.95
C ILE A 102 -10.97 -7.00 -0.89
N ASN A 103 -10.90 -5.71 -1.17
CA ASN A 103 -10.30 -4.70 -0.32
C ASN A 103 -11.19 -3.45 -0.27
N ILE A 104 -10.76 -2.42 0.48
CA ILE A 104 -11.55 -1.21 0.70
C ILE A 104 -11.94 -0.45 -0.59
N PHE A 105 -11.27 -0.69 -1.73
CA PHE A 105 -11.55 -0.03 -3.01
C PHE A 105 -12.35 -0.91 -3.98
N THR A 106 -12.80 -2.10 -3.59
CA THR A 106 -13.46 -3.03 -4.50
C THR A 106 -14.80 -2.52 -5.03
N ASP A 107 -15.47 -1.58 -4.36
CA ASP A 107 -16.72 -0.98 -4.86
C ASP A 107 -16.53 0.30 -5.69
N PHE A 108 -15.28 0.66 -6.02
CA PHE A 108 -14.97 1.89 -6.73
C PHE A 108 -14.95 1.68 -8.25
N SER A 109 -15.35 2.69 -9.01
CA SER A 109 -15.09 2.76 -10.44
C SER A 109 -13.59 2.98 -10.71
N LEU A 110 -13.18 2.79 -11.96
CA LEU A 110 -11.80 3.12 -12.37
C LEU A 110 -11.47 4.60 -12.12
N GLU A 111 -12.39 5.49 -12.48
CA GLU A 111 -12.26 6.95 -12.31
C GLU A 111 -12.15 7.33 -10.82
N GLU A 112 -12.95 6.72 -9.96
CA GLU A 112 -12.91 6.96 -8.51
C GLU A 112 -11.57 6.51 -7.91
N ARG A 113 -11.08 5.32 -8.31
CA ARG A 113 -9.75 4.84 -7.87
C ARG A 113 -8.63 5.77 -8.35
N GLN A 114 -8.67 6.18 -9.62
CA GLN A 114 -7.68 7.08 -10.19
C GLN A 114 -7.66 8.43 -9.47
N SER A 115 -8.83 9.00 -9.20
CA SER A 115 -8.97 10.25 -8.45
C SER A 115 -8.40 10.14 -7.03
N LEU A 116 -8.61 9.02 -6.34
CA LEU A 116 -8.04 8.80 -5.00
C LEU A 116 -6.52 8.63 -5.01
N LEU A 117 -5.98 7.99 -6.05
CA LEU A 117 -4.56 7.67 -6.16
C LEU A 117 -3.75 8.82 -6.78
N GLY A 118 -4.39 9.92 -7.15
CA GLY A 118 -3.72 11.08 -7.77
C GLY A 118 -3.16 10.80 -9.16
N VAL A 119 -3.62 9.74 -9.83
CA VAL A 119 -3.23 9.39 -11.20
C VAL A 119 -4.24 9.99 -12.17
N ALA A 120 -3.97 11.23 -12.59
CA ALA A 120 -4.61 11.83 -13.76
C ALA A 120 -3.68 11.61 -14.96
N PHE A 121 -4.19 11.00 -16.04
CA PHE A 121 -3.51 10.93 -17.34
C PHE A 121 -3.99 12.05 -18.24
#